data_AF-A0A413BAV1-F1
#
_entry.id   AF-A0A413BAV1-F1
#
_cell.length_a   1.000
_cell.length_b   1.000
_cell.length_c   1.000
_cell.angle_alpha   90.00
_cell.angle_beta   90.00
_cell.angle_gamma   90.00
#
_symmetry.space_group_name_H-M   'P 1'
#
loop_
_entity.id
_entity.type
_entity.pdbx_description
1 polymer ?
#
loop_
_entity_poly.entity_id
_entity_poly.type
_entity_poly.pdbx_seq_one_letter_code
_entity_poly.pdbx_strand_id
1 'polypeptide(L)'
;MLSINTNSAYTYGCQTAAYRRQNIQKTFAENVNQQLTPPSVIHIGELGFGADNLGRQYALNYAEDSTDENPIVIAKGNDEYGQQFEERIYINDIDLNNASYLEMAALAAHTKTDSCVPTAMTSGRHDYFQKENYVDDFNKCISDLYKMGSYDAALYETGILRKYMNYFKCL
;
A
#
# COMPACT_ATOMS: atom_id res chain seq x y z
N MET A 1 6.09 25.12 41.61
CA MET A 1 5.84 24.88 40.17
C MET A 1 6.44 23.54 39.82
N LEU A 2 5.62 22.54 39.48
CA LEU A 2 6.09 21.27 38.95
C LEU A 2 6.36 21.45 37.45
N SER A 3 7.63 21.37 37.03
CA SER A 3 7.97 21.34 35.61
C SER A 3 7.64 19.94 35.07
N ILE A 4 6.55 19.83 34.31
CA ILE A 4 6.25 18.59 33.60
C ILE A 4 7.21 18.53 32.41
N ASN A 5 8.14 17.57 32.46
CA ASN A 5 9.08 17.31 31.37
C ASN A 5 8.28 16.78 30.17
N THR A 6 8.09 17.63 29.17
CA THR A 6 7.27 17.34 27.99
C THR A 6 7.82 16.21 27.13
N ASN A 7 9.10 15.82 27.28
CA ASN A 7 9.71 14.77 26.46
C ASN A 7 9.28 13.34 26.82
N SER A 8 8.82 13.09 28.06
CA SER A 8 8.39 11.74 28.45
C SER A 8 7.00 11.41 27.88
N ALA A 9 6.06 12.35 27.89
CA ALA A 9 4.70 12.12 27.39
C ALA A 9 4.65 11.77 25.89
N TYR A 10 5.47 12.43 25.05
CA TYR A 10 5.57 12.09 23.62
C TYR A 10 6.20 10.71 23.40
N THR A 11 7.26 10.38 24.16
CA THR A 11 7.97 9.11 23.98
C THR A 11 7.12 7.92 24.43
N TYR A 12 6.41 8.02 25.56
CA TYR A 12 5.47 7.00 26.02
C TYR A 12 4.22 6.89 25.12
N GLY A 13 3.70 8.02 24.62
CA GLY A 13 2.60 8.03 23.65
C GLY A 13 2.95 7.36 22.32
N CYS A 14 4.15 7.61 21.80
CA CYS A 14 4.63 6.97 20.57
C CYS A 14 4.87 5.47 20.74
N GLN A 15 5.45 5.04 21.88
CA GLN A 15 5.71 3.62 22.15
C GLN A 15 4.43 2.82 22.34
N THR A 16 3.44 3.38 23.04
CA THR A 16 2.13 2.73 23.24
C THR A 16 1.32 2.67 21.95
N ALA A 17 1.36 3.72 21.12
CA ALA A 17 0.76 3.71 19.79
C ALA A 17 1.43 2.68 18.86
N ALA A 18 2.77 2.60 18.84
CA ALA A 18 3.51 1.62 18.05
C ALA A 18 3.22 0.18 18.49
N TYR A 19 3.17 -0.08 19.80
CA TYR A 19 2.82 -1.39 20.34
C TYR A 19 1.36 -1.79 20.01
N ARG A 20 0.42 -0.84 20.12
CA ARG A 20 -0.98 -1.06 19.75
C ARG A 20 -1.13 -1.35 18.25
N ARG A 21 -0.39 -0.64 17.38
CA ARG A 21 -0.33 -0.88 15.94
C ARG A 21 0.16 -2.29 15.60
N GLN A 22 1.27 -2.71 16.20
CA GLN A 22 1.82 -4.06 15.97
C GLN A 22 0.82 -5.14 16.37
N ASN A 23 0.08 -4.95 17.47
CA ASN A 23 -0.93 -5.91 17.89
C ASN A 23 -2.14 -5.93 16.96
N ILE A 24 -2.65 -4.79 16.50
CA ILE A 24 -3.78 -4.74 15.55
C ILE A 24 -3.39 -5.39 14.22
N GLN A 25 -2.21 -5.07 13.68
CA GLN A 25 -1.71 -5.69 12.44
C GLN A 25 -1.52 -7.20 12.59
N LYS A 26 -1.00 -7.67 13.74
CA LYS A 26 -0.90 -9.11 14.03
C LYS A 26 -2.26 -9.78 14.14
N THR A 27 -3.21 -9.20 14.86
CA THR A 27 -4.56 -9.76 15.02
C THR A 27 -5.33 -9.77 13.70
N PHE A 28 -5.18 -8.74 12.86
CA PHE A 28 -5.76 -8.73 11.51
C PHE A 28 -5.12 -9.80 10.63
N ALA A 29 -3.79 -9.88 10.60
CA ALA A 29 -3.08 -10.93 9.87
C ALA A 29 -3.52 -12.33 10.32
N GLU A 30 -3.66 -12.57 11.63
CA GLU A 30 -4.15 -13.83 12.19
C GLU A 30 -5.60 -14.13 11.79
N ASN A 31 -6.50 -13.14 11.82
CA ASN A 31 -7.89 -13.30 11.40
C ASN A 31 -8.02 -13.57 9.89
N VAL A 32 -7.25 -12.85 9.07
CA VAL A 32 -7.18 -13.06 7.62
C VAL A 32 -6.61 -14.45 7.32
N ASN A 33 -5.53 -14.84 7.99
CA ASN A 33 -4.92 -16.18 7.84
C ASN A 33 -5.84 -17.32 8.29
N GLN A 34 -6.79 -17.07 9.20
CA GLN A 34 -7.78 -18.07 9.61
C GLN A 34 -8.95 -18.19 8.63
N GLN A 35 -9.28 -17.13 7.89
CA GLN A 35 -10.35 -17.12 6.88
C GLN A 35 -9.87 -17.60 5.51
N LEU A 36 -8.57 -17.58 5.27
CA LEU A 36 -7.95 -18.10 4.05
C LEU A 36 -7.47 -19.54 4.31
N THR A 37 -7.89 -20.49 3.47
CA THR A 37 -7.26 -21.80 3.35
C THR A 37 -5.76 -21.62 3.01
N PRO A 38 -4.86 -22.53 3.47
CA PRO A 38 -3.49 -22.22 3.93
C PRO A 38 -2.56 -21.51 2.92
N PRO A 39 -1.51 -20.80 3.40
CA PRO A 39 -1.34 -19.36 3.32
C PRO A 39 -0.69 -18.91 2.00
N SER A 40 -1.29 -17.92 1.34
CA SER A 40 -0.68 -17.21 0.21
C SER A 40 -0.77 -15.69 0.38
N VAL A 41 -0.73 -15.18 1.62
CA VAL A 41 -0.69 -13.74 1.88
C VAL A 41 0.63 -13.21 1.34
N ILE A 42 0.54 -12.49 0.22
CA ILE A 42 1.70 -11.90 -0.46
C ILE A 42 2.01 -10.49 0.05
N HIS A 43 1.02 -9.81 0.64
CA HIS A 43 1.22 -8.48 1.21
C HIS A 43 0.12 -8.14 2.23
N ILE A 44 0.51 -7.43 3.29
CA ILE A 44 -0.42 -6.78 4.24
C ILE A 44 -0.06 -5.30 4.24
N GLY A 45 -1.05 -4.44 4.00
CA GLY A 45 -0.88 -3.00 3.94
C GLY A 45 -1.92 -2.25 4.75
N GLU A 46 -1.66 -0.96 4.95
CA GLU A 46 -2.50 -0.04 5.71
C GLU A 46 -2.56 1.31 4.96
N LEU A 47 -3.74 1.92 4.88
CA LEU A 47 -3.94 3.24 4.26
C LEU A 47 -4.32 4.30 5.30
N GLY A 48 -3.42 5.26 5.53
CA GLY A 48 -3.67 6.50 6.28
C GLY A 48 -2.99 6.61 7.64
N PHE A 49 -2.56 7.83 8.00
CA PHE A 49 -2.07 8.19 9.34
C PHE A 49 -3.09 9.14 10.00
N GLY A 50 -3.81 8.65 11.02
CA GLY A 50 -4.79 9.43 11.80
C GLY A 50 -4.88 8.93 13.25
N ALA A 51 -5.16 9.82 14.20
CA ALA A 51 -5.09 9.53 15.65
C ALA A 51 -6.15 8.53 16.16
N ASP A 52 -7.11 8.17 15.32
CA ASP A 52 -8.26 7.32 15.59
C ASP A 52 -8.11 5.87 15.07
N ASN A 53 -7.09 5.55 14.26
CA ASN A 53 -6.59 4.19 13.91
C ASN A 53 -7.62 3.03 13.88
N LEU A 54 -8.82 3.27 13.35
CA LEU A 54 -9.80 2.22 13.12
C LEU A 54 -9.93 2.02 11.61
N GLY A 55 -9.38 0.93 11.09
CA GLY A 55 -10.09 0.20 10.03
C GLY A 55 -9.37 -0.03 8.72
N ARG A 56 -8.55 0.89 8.18
CA ARG A 56 -7.99 0.72 6.83
C ARG A 56 -6.80 -0.23 6.78
N GLN A 57 -7.08 -1.53 6.82
CA GLN A 57 -6.11 -2.60 6.59
C GLN A 57 -6.60 -3.52 5.49
N TYR A 58 -5.67 -4.02 4.71
CA TYR A 58 -5.95 -5.00 3.66
C TYR A 58 -4.85 -6.05 3.59
N ALA A 59 -5.22 -7.21 3.10
CA ALA A 59 -4.34 -8.31 2.79
C ALA A 59 -4.55 -8.72 1.33
N LEU A 60 -3.45 -8.99 0.65
CA LEU A 60 -3.42 -9.46 -0.72
C LEU A 60 -2.99 -10.92 -0.75
N ASN A 61 -3.69 -11.73 -1.53
CA ASN A 61 -3.38 -13.15 -1.76
C ASN A 61 -3.53 -13.47 -3.23
N TYR A 62 -2.79 -14.45 -3.75
CA TYR A 62 -3.18 -15.01 -5.06
C TYR A 62 -4.50 -15.76 -4.94
N ALA A 63 -5.36 -15.61 -5.95
CA ALA A 63 -6.56 -16.44 -6.08
C ALA A 63 -6.15 -17.91 -6.31
N GLU A 64 -7.00 -18.87 -5.92
CA GLU A 64 -6.73 -20.30 -6.11
C GLU A 64 -6.56 -20.68 -7.59
N ASP A 65 -7.21 -19.95 -8.48
CA ASP A 65 -7.16 -20.10 -9.93
C ASP A 65 -6.19 -19.12 -10.62
N SER A 66 -5.34 -18.44 -9.86
CA SER A 66 -4.25 -17.61 -10.40
C SER A 66 -3.19 -18.48 -11.08
N THR A 67 -2.70 -18.07 -12.25
CA THR A 67 -1.57 -18.70 -12.94
C THR A 67 -0.45 -17.70 -13.19
N ASP A 68 0.71 -18.17 -13.66
CA ASP A 68 1.82 -17.28 -14.04
C ASP A 68 1.47 -16.45 -15.28
N GLU A 69 0.69 -17.01 -16.22
CA GLU A 69 0.22 -16.33 -17.43
C GLU A 69 -0.93 -15.36 -17.17
N ASN A 70 -1.77 -15.66 -16.17
CA ASN A 70 -2.87 -14.81 -15.76
C ASN A 70 -2.88 -14.68 -14.22
N PRO A 71 -2.02 -13.79 -13.67
CA PRO A 71 -1.95 -13.60 -12.24
C PRO A 71 -3.18 -12.84 -11.73
N ILE A 72 -3.84 -13.42 -10.72
CA ILE A 72 -5.05 -12.90 -10.10
C ILE A 72 -4.82 -12.76 -8.59
N VAL A 73 -5.05 -11.56 -8.06
CA VAL A 73 -4.90 -11.24 -6.64
C VAL A 73 -6.26 -10.95 -6.02
N ILE A 74 -6.51 -11.51 -4.84
CA ILE A 74 -7.65 -11.20 -3.98
C ILE A 74 -7.19 -10.25 -2.88
N ALA A 75 -7.78 -9.05 -2.84
CA ALA A 75 -7.60 -8.07 -1.78
C ALA A 75 -8.77 -8.13 -0.80
N LYS A 76 -8.50 -8.44 0.47
CA LYS A 76 -9.52 -8.45 1.54
C LYS A 76 -9.15 -7.46 2.62
N GLY A 77 -10.10 -6.68 3.12
CA GLY A 77 -9.81 -5.67 4.12
C GLY A 77 -11.04 -5.05 4.73
N ASN A 78 -10.82 -3.98 5.50
CA ASN A 78 -11.90 -3.08 5.91
C ASN A 78 -11.64 -1.67 5.38
N ASP A 79 -12.71 -0.98 4.98
CA ASP A 79 -12.67 0.41 4.53
C ASP A 79 -12.55 1.40 5.71
N GLU A 80 -12.62 2.70 5.41
CA GLU A 80 -12.58 3.78 6.42
C GLU A 80 -13.79 3.82 7.36
N TYR A 81 -14.88 3.12 7.02
CA TYR A 81 -16.08 2.95 7.85
C TYR A 81 -16.09 1.60 8.59
N GLY A 82 -15.04 0.78 8.45
CA GLY A 82 -14.94 -0.55 9.04
C GLY A 82 -15.77 -1.61 8.31
N GLN A 83 -16.25 -1.33 7.10
CA GLN A 83 -16.96 -2.30 6.27
C GLN A 83 -15.97 -3.23 5.58
N GLN A 84 -16.24 -4.52 5.63
CA GLN A 84 -15.43 -5.52 4.96
C GLN A 84 -15.57 -5.41 3.45
N PHE A 85 -14.45 -5.59 2.75
CA PHE A 85 -14.43 -5.69 1.30
C PHE A 85 -13.59 -6.89 0.84
N GLU A 86 -13.90 -7.36 -0.37
CA GLU A 86 -13.14 -8.36 -1.10
C GLU A 86 -13.12 -7.95 -2.57
N GLU A 87 -11.93 -7.66 -3.11
CA GLU A 87 -11.72 -7.29 -4.50
C GLU A 87 -10.88 -8.34 -5.20
N ARG A 88 -11.26 -8.64 -6.45
CA ARG A 88 -10.54 -9.57 -7.31
C ARG A 88 -9.87 -8.77 -8.43
N ILE A 89 -8.55 -8.82 -8.44
CA ILE A 89 -7.70 -7.98 -9.28
C ILE A 89 -6.97 -8.86 -10.29
N TYR A 90 -7.15 -8.57 -11.57
CA TYR A 90 -6.45 -9.22 -12.67
C TYR A 90 -5.22 -8.37 -13.00
N ILE A 91 -4.02 -8.85 -12.68
CA ILE A 91 -2.81 -8.01 -12.74
C ILE A 91 -2.52 -7.54 -14.17
N ASN A 92 -2.77 -8.40 -15.16
CA ASN A 92 -2.57 -8.08 -16.58
C ASN A 92 -3.50 -6.98 -17.10
N ASP A 93 -4.65 -6.77 -16.46
CA ASP A 93 -5.69 -5.82 -16.89
C ASP A 93 -5.54 -4.45 -16.22
N ILE A 94 -4.55 -4.26 -15.35
CA ILE A 94 -4.32 -2.99 -14.65
C ILE A 94 -3.87 -1.93 -15.66
N ASP A 95 -4.65 -0.85 -15.78
CA ASP A 95 -4.25 0.36 -16.50
C ASP A 95 -3.60 1.37 -15.55
N LEU A 96 -2.29 1.57 -15.66
CA LEU A 96 -1.54 2.53 -14.83
C LEU A 96 -2.04 3.98 -14.92
N ASN A 97 -2.82 4.34 -15.95
CA ASN A 97 -3.41 5.67 -16.09
C ASN A 97 -4.79 5.79 -15.40
N ASN A 98 -5.35 4.66 -14.96
CA ASN A 98 -6.67 4.56 -14.37
C ASN A 98 -6.73 3.35 -13.40
N ALA A 99 -5.83 3.35 -12.43
CA ALA A 99 -5.69 2.27 -11.44
C ALA A 99 -6.17 2.71 -10.06
N SER A 100 -6.67 1.77 -9.27
CA SER A 100 -6.95 1.98 -7.86
C SER A 100 -5.72 1.74 -7.00
N TYR A 101 -5.75 2.20 -5.76
CA TYR A 101 -4.68 1.89 -4.82
C TYR A 101 -4.51 0.38 -4.62
N LEU A 102 -5.60 -0.40 -4.52
CA LEU A 102 -5.51 -1.85 -4.36
C LEU A 102 -4.90 -2.54 -5.57
N GLU A 103 -5.23 -2.09 -6.78
CA GLU A 103 -4.60 -2.59 -8.02
C GLU A 103 -3.10 -2.30 -8.02
N MET A 104 -2.69 -1.08 -7.68
CA MET A 104 -1.28 -0.73 -7.59
C MET A 104 -0.55 -1.48 -6.49
N ALA A 105 -1.19 -1.72 -5.34
CA ALA A 105 -0.64 -2.54 -4.27
C ALA A 105 -0.46 -4.01 -4.71
N ALA A 106 -1.43 -4.56 -5.44
CA ALA A 106 -1.36 -5.89 -6.02
C ALA A 106 -0.23 -6.00 -7.06
N LEU A 107 -0.12 -5.03 -7.95
CA LEU A 107 0.96 -4.95 -8.93
C LEU A 107 2.33 -4.84 -8.25
N ALA A 108 2.46 -4.00 -7.21
CA ALA A 108 3.69 -3.85 -6.45
C ALA A 108 4.10 -5.16 -5.76
N ALA A 109 3.15 -5.86 -5.12
CA ALA A 109 3.40 -7.15 -4.49
C ALA A 109 3.83 -8.20 -5.52
N HIS A 110 3.13 -8.29 -6.65
CA HIS A 110 3.43 -9.23 -7.73
C HIS A 110 4.81 -8.98 -8.36
N THR A 111 5.10 -7.72 -8.69
CA THR A 111 6.38 -7.31 -9.32
C THR A 111 7.54 -7.19 -8.33
N LYS A 112 7.29 -7.40 -7.02
CA LYS A 112 8.27 -7.21 -5.93
C LYS A 112 8.90 -5.82 -5.97
N THR A 113 8.03 -4.82 -6.11
CA THR A 113 8.38 -3.41 -6.13
C THR A 113 8.16 -2.81 -4.75
N ASP A 114 9.10 -1.99 -4.29
CA ASP A 114 9.16 -1.52 -2.90
C ASP A 114 8.01 -0.59 -2.49
N SER A 115 7.37 0.10 -3.45
CA SER A 115 6.26 1.02 -3.19
C SER A 115 5.26 1.00 -4.34
N CYS A 116 3.95 1.02 -4.01
CA CYS A 116 2.84 1.11 -4.97
C CYS A 116 2.46 2.55 -5.33
N VAL A 117 2.92 3.54 -4.57
CA VAL A 117 2.67 4.99 -4.77
C VAL A 117 4.00 5.75 -4.87
N PRO A 118 4.06 6.90 -5.55
CA PRO A 118 5.24 7.77 -5.51
C PRO A 118 5.48 8.30 -4.08
N THR A 119 6.75 8.48 -3.69
CA THR A 119 7.10 8.91 -2.32
C THR A 119 6.45 10.24 -1.94
N ALA A 120 6.30 11.17 -2.88
CA ALA A 120 5.67 12.48 -2.63
C ALA A 120 4.15 12.40 -2.34
N MET A 121 3.51 11.27 -2.64
CA MET A 121 2.07 11.05 -2.44
C MET A 121 1.72 10.24 -1.20
N THR A 122 2.71 9.83 -0.40
CA THR A 122 2.52 9.08 0.85
C THR A 122 1.67 9.79 1.92
N SER A 123 1.20 11.02 1.67
CA SER A 123 0.33 11.78 2.58
C SER A 123 -1.16 11.72 2.17
N GLY A 124 -1.80 10.60 2.49
CA GLY A 124 -3.18 10.58 3.00
C GLY A 124 -4.33 10.87 2.04
N ARG A 125 -4.23 10.56 0.75
CA ARG A 125 -5.30 10.83 -0.23
C ARG A 125 -5.92 9.62 -0.93
N HIS A 126 -5.47 8.41 -0.63
CA HIS A 126 -5.92 7.24 -1.38
C HIS A 126 -7.11 6.58 -0.68
N ASP A 127 -8.25 6.61 -1.35
CA ASP A 127 -9.31 5.62 -1.17
C ASP A 127 -8.83 4.33 -1.87
N TYR A 128 -9.13 3.17 -1.28
CA TYR A 128 -8.76 1.86 -1.84
C TYR A 128 -9.21 1.66 -3.30
N PHE A 129 -10.37 2.24 -3.64
CA PHE A 129 -11.09 1.98 -4.89
C PHE A 129 -11.01 3.16 -5.87
N GLN A 130 -10.65 4.35 -5.40
CA GLN A 130 -10.55 5.53 -6.25
C GLN A 130 -9.50 5.30 -7.33
N LYS A 131 -9.92 5.54 -8.59
CA LYS A 131 -9.05 5.44 -9.75
C LYS A 131 -8.26 6.74 -9.94
N GLU A 132 -6.96 6.60 -10.13
CA GLU A 132 -6.00 7.69 -10.32
C GLU A 132 -5.05 7.39 -11.50
N ASN A 133 -4.40 8.44 -12.02
CA ASN A 133 -3.38 8.31 -13.06
C ASN A 133 -1.99 8.22 -12.43
N TYR A 134 -1.58 6.99 -12.10
CA TYR A 134 -0.30 6.73 -11.47
C TYR A 134 0.89 7.07 -12.36
N VAL A 135 0.76 6.99 -13.69
CA VAL A 135 1.83 7.43 -14.61
C VAL A 135 2.09 8.93 -14.45
N ASP A 136 1.04 9.74 -14.46
CA ASP A 136 1.16 11.19 -14.26
C ASP A 136 1.70 11.53 -12.86
N ASP A 137 1.24 10.82 -11.84
CA ASP A 137 1.65 11.00 -10.46
C ASP A 137 3.13 10.68 -10.23
N PHE A 138 3.64 9.55 -10.74
CA PHE A 138 5.07 9.23 -10.71
C PHE A 138 5.87 10.28 -11.50
N ASN A 139 5.45 10.64 -12.70
CA ASN A 139 6.15 11.62 -13.53
C ASN A 139 6.22 13.00 -12.86
N LYS A 140 5.14 13.43 -12.21
CA LYS A 140 5.10 14.67 -11.44
C LYS A 140 6.05 14.61 -10.24
N CYS A 141 6.03 13.52 -9.48
CA CYS A 141 6.94 13.30 -8.36
C CYS A 141 8.41 13.34 -8.82
N ILE A 142 8.75 12.61 -9.89
CA ILE A 142 10.08 12.60 -10.50
C ILE A 142 10.50 14.01 -10.92
N SER A 143 9.62 14.75 -11.60
CA SER A 143 9.89 16.13 -12.04
C SER A 143 10.19 17.06 -10.87
N ASP A 144 9.40 16.98 -9.80
CA ASP A 144 9.58 17.84 -8.63
C ASP A 144 10.86 17.49 -7.87
N LEU A 145 11.19 16.20 -7.73
CA LEU A 145 12.46 15.75 -7.13
C LEU A 145 13.67 16.27 -7.93
N TYR A 146 13.61 16.26 -9.26
CA TYR A 146 14.64 16.88 -10.09
C TYR A 146 14.78 18.39 -9.84
N LYS A 147 13.66 19.12 -9.76
CA LYS A 147 13.69 20.58 -9.47
C LYS A 147 14.26 20.89 -8.09
N MET A 148 14.05 20.02 -7.12
CA MET A 148 14.57 20.17 -5.76
C MET A 148 16.04 19.72 -5.61
N GLY A 149 16.66 19.19 -6.67
CA GLY A 149 18.02 18.66 -6.64
C GLY A 149 18.15 17.30 -5.95
N SER A 150 17.03 16.61 -5.70
CA SER A 150 16.97 15.28 -5.09
C SER A 150 17.10 14.17 -6.16
N TYR A 151 18.25 14.15 -6.85
CA TYR A 151 18.47 13.28 -8.02
C TYR A 151 18.37 11.79 -7.71
N ASP A 152 18.93 11.32 -6.60
CA ASP A 152 18.89 9.89 -6.23
C ASP A 152 17.46 9.41 -5.98
N ALA A 153 16.64 10.25 -5.34
CA ALA A 153 15.22 9.96 -5.14
C ALA A 153 14.46 9.97 -6.48
N ALA A 154 14.76 10.91 -7.39
CA ALA A 154 14.14 10.94 -8.72
C ALA A 154 14.48 9.68 -9.53
N LEU A 155 15.72 9.20 -9.45
CA LEU A 155 16.16 7.96 -10.09
C LEU A 155 15.49 6.73 -9.48
N TYR A 156 15.30 6.71 -8.16
CA TYR A 156 14.58 5.66 -7.45
C TYR A 156 13.13 5.55 -7.95
N GLU A 157 12.39 6.67 -7.98
CA GLU A 157 11.01 6.74 -8.50
C GLU A 157 10.94 6.33 -9.98
N THR A 158 11.90 6.78 -10.79
CA THR A 158 12.02 6.38 -12.20
C THR A 158 12.19 4.86 -12.34
N GLY A 159 12.97 4.25 -11.43
CA GLY A 159 13.17 2.81 -11.38
C GLY A 159 11.88 2.04 -11.08
N ILE A 160 11.07 2.53 -10.13
CA ILE A 160 9.77 1.97 -9.79
C ILE A 160 8.83 2.02 -11.00
N LEU A 161 8.60 3.21 -11.58
CA LEU A 161 7.71 3.36 -12.73
C LEU A 161 8.16 2.48 -13.91
N ARG A 162 9.47 2.40 -14.15
CA ARG A 162 10.02 1.54 -15.21
C ARG A 162 9.74 0.07 -14.97
N LYS A 163 9.82 -0.44 -13.74
CA LYS A 163 9.47 -1.84 -13.43
C LYS A 163 8.01 -2.12 -13.80
N TYR A 164 7.09 -1.23 -13.44
CA TYR A 164 5.67 -1.37 -13.80
C TYR A 164 5.45 -1.34 -15.30
N MET A 165 6.00 -0.35 -16.00
CA MET A 165 5.84 -0.27 -17.45
C MET A 165 6.45 -1.47 -18.19
N ASN A 166 7.56 -2.01 -17.68
CA ASN A 166 8.20 -3.18 -18.29
C ASN A 166 7.39 -4.45 -18.12
N TYR A 167 6.67 -4.60 -17.01
CA TYR A 167 5.78 -5.74 -16.79
C TYR A 167 4.76 -5.86 -17.95
N PHE A 168 4.06 -4.78 -18.27
CA PHE A 168 3.05 -4.78 -19.33
C PHE A 168 3.62 -4.82 -20.77
N LYS A 169 4.90 -4.52 -20.97
CA LYS A 169 5.56 -4.66 -22.28
C LYS A 169 5.92 -6.09 -22.63
N CYS A 170 5.97 -6.97 -21.64
CA CYS A 170 6.35 -8.37 -21.81
C CYS A 170 5.14 -9.31 -21.95
N LEU A 171 3.93 -8.77 -21.90
CA LEU A 171 2.67 -9.46 -22.18
C LEU A 171 2.37 -9.44 -23.69
#